data_AF-W5TRF5-F1
#
_entry.id   AF-W5TRF5-F1
#
_cell.length_a   1.000
_cell.length_b   1.000
_cell.length_c   1.000
_cell.angle_alpha   90.00
_cell.angle_beta   90.00
_cell.angle_gamma   90.00
#
_symmetry.space_group_name_H-M   'P 1'
#
loop_
_entity.id
_entity.type
_entity.pdbx_description
1 polymer ?
#
loop_
_entity_poly.entity_id
_entity_poly.type
_entity_poly.pdbx_seq_one_letter_code
_entity_poly.pdbx_strand_id
1 'polypeptide(L)'
;MVEPEPSAAELVESVIRAGAAAGYRIDRDDAGRLRLAAVGGEAVEPALVFAVTESEWCDYYRRLSANAGGPGWTETPWQVWMLLMSTHLDEAVYEAGRLGGPGVIVIHETGLQAVSEAGAGQ
;
A
#
# COMPACT_ATOMS: atom_id res chain seq x y z
N MET A 1 -26.71 -2.86 8.84
CA MET A 1 -25.79 -4.00 8.95
C MET A 1 -24.40 -3.44 8.79
N VAL A 2 -23.49 -3.70 9.72
CA VAL A 2 -22.08 -3.37 9.52
C VAL A 2 -21.56 -4.39 8.52
N GLU A 3 -21.03 -3.95 7.37
CA GLU A 3 -20.38 -4.86 6.44
C GLU A 3 -19.21 -5.57 7.15
N PRO A 4 -18.97 -6.86 6.87
CA PRO A 4 -17.86 -7.58 7.47
C PRO A 4 -16.54 -6.89 7.11
N GLU A 5 -15.58 -6.91 8.04
CA GLU A 5 -14.22 -6.43 7.77
C GLU A 5 -13.62 -7.23 6.60
N PRO A 6 -12.98 -6.57 5.61
CA PRO A 6 -12.34 -7.26 4.50
C PRO A 6 -11.20 -8.16 5.01
N SER A 7 -11.06 -9.30 4.37
CA SER A 7 -9.92 -10.20 4.58
C SER A 7 -8.60 -9.59 4.11
N ALA A 8 -7.47 -10.08 4.62
CA ALA A 8 -6.15 -9.67 4.14
C ALA A 8 -5.98 -9.87 2.62
N ALA A 9 -6.55 -10.95 2.07
CA ALA A 9 -6.57 -11.18 0.63
C ALA A 9 -7.33 -10.09 -0.13
N GLU A 10 -8.51 -9.66 0.35
CA GLU A 10 -9.27 -8.57 -0.27
C GLU A 10 -8.52 -7.23 -0.18
N LEU A 11 -7.84 -6.97 0.94
CA LEU A 11 -6.99 -5.79 1.10
C LEU A 11 -5.84 -5.82 0.10
N VAL A 12 -5.10 -6.93 0.00
CA VAL A 12 -3.99 -7.09 -0.95
C VAL A 12 -4.46 -6.93 -2.40
N GLU A 13 -5.56 -7.56 -2.78
CA GLU A 13 -6.14 -7.43 -4.14
C GLU A 13 -6.55 -5.98 -4.42
N SER A 14 -7.03 -5.24 -3.42
CA SER A 14 -7.37 -3.84 -3.59
C SER A 14 -6.15 -2.94 -3.80
N VAL A 15 -5.00 -3.24 -3.17
CA VAL A 15 -3.73 -2.54 -3.39
C VAL A 15 -3.27 -2.74 -4.84
N ILE A 16 -3.34 -3.97 -5.36
CA ILE A 16 -3.02 -4.27 -6.77
C ILE A 16 -3.92 -3.46 -7.71
N ARG A 17 -5.23 -3.42 -7.43
CA ARG A 17 -6.20 -2.65 -8.24
C ARG A 17 -5.95 -1.15 -8.18
N ALA A 18 -5.66 -0.61 -7.01
CA ALA A 18 -5.31 0.81 -6.83
C ALA A 18 -4.05 1.17 -7.62
N GLY A 19 -3.01 0.35 -7.52
CA GLY A 19 -1.79 0.52 -8.31
C GLY A 19 -2.06 0.48 -9.82
N ALA A 20 -2.83 -0.49 -10.30
CA ALA A 20 -3.19 -0.58 -11.72
C ALA A 20 -3.95 0.66 -12.22
N ALA A 21 -4.87 1.21 -11.40
CA ALA A 21 -5.60 2.44 -11.73
C ALA A 21 -4.67 3.67 -11.80
N ALA A 22 -3.60 3.70 -11.00
CA ALA A 22 -2.56 4.73 -11.00
C ALA A 22 -1.48 4.52 -12.09
N GLY A 23 -1.56 3.45 -12.89
CA GLY A 23 -0.57 3.13 -13.92
C GLY A 23 0.68 2.39 -13.40
N TYR A 24 0.58 1.77 -12.23
CA TYR A 24 1.62 0.95 -11.61
C TYR A 24 1.39 -0.53 -11.87
N ARG A 25 2.47 -1.29 -12.08
CA ARG A 25 2.43 -2.74 -12.06
C ARG A 25 2.84 -3.23 -10.68
N ILE A 26 1.84 -3.63 -9.90
CA ILE A 26 2.03 -4.35 -8.64
C ILE A 26 1.64 -5.80 -8.88
N ASP A 27 2.56 -6.73 -8.65
CA ASP A 27 2.32 -8.16 -8.74
C ASP A 27 2.78 -8.86 -7.44
N ARG A 28 2.69 -10.19 -7.39
CA ARG A 28 3.24 -10.98 -6.30
C ARG A 28 4.58 -11.58 -6.73
N ASP A 29 5.56 -11.57 -5.83
CA ASP A 29 6.82 -12.30 -5.99
C ASP A 29 6.61 -13.82 -5.76
N ASP A 30 7.68 -14.60 -5.93
CA ASP A 30 7.64 -16.06 -5.75
C ASP A 30 7.29 -16.50 -4.31
N ALA A 31 7.46 -15.59 -3.33
CA ALA A 31 7.08 -15.80 -1.93
C ALA A 31 5.64 -15.30 -1.63
N GLY A 32 4.92 -14.81 -2.63
CA GLY A 32 3.55 -14.29 -2.51
C GLY A 32 3.47 -12.86 -1.97
N ARG A 33 4.58 -12.17 -1.77
CA ARG A 33 4.62 -10.78 -1.29
C ARG A 33 4.35 -9.83 -2.45
N LEU A 34 3.68 -8.71 -2.18
CA LEU A 34 3.51 -7.69 -3.19
C LEU A 34 4.88 -7.10 -3.57
N ARG A 35 5.06 -6.79 -4.86
CA ARG A 35 6.18 -5.96 -5.34
C ARG A 35 5.72 -4.96 -6.38
N LEU A 36 6.29 -3.76 -6.35
CA LEU A 36 6.17 -2.74 -7.38
C LEU A 36 7.20 -3.04 -8.47
N ALA A 37 6.73 -3.53 -9.62
CA ALA A 37 7.56 -3.96 -10.74
C ALA A 37 7.68 -2.92 -11.87
N ALA A 38 6.71 -2.01 -12.00
CA ALA A 38 6.78 -0.94 -13.01
C ALA A 38 5.96 0.29 -12.62
N VAL A 39 6.39 1.47 -13.08
CA VAL A 39 5.72 2.76 -12.91
C VAL A 39 5.59 3.44 -14.27
N GLY A 40 4.37 3.77 -14.71
CA GLY A 40 4.16 4.42 -16.01
C GLY A 40 4.62 3.56 -17.21
N GLY A 41 4.70 2.24 -17.03
CA GLY A 41 5.21 1.30 -18.03
C GLY A 41 6.71 1.02 -17.97
N GLU A 42 7.48 1.83 -17.24
CA GLU A 42 8.92 1.64 -17.04
C GLU A 42 9.19 0.68 -15.89
N ALA A 43 10.11 -0.26 -16.10
CA ALA A 43 10.47 -1.23 -15.07
C ALA A 43 11.16 -0.55 -13.88
N VAL A 44 10.82 -1.00 -12.67
CA VAL A 44 11.53 -0.60 -11.45
C VAL A 44 12.55 -1.66 -11.12
N GLU A 45 13.84 -1.30 -11.13
CA GLU A 45 14.95 -2.24 -10.93
C GLU A 45 15.91 -1.76 -9.83
N PRO A 46 16.08 -2.52 -8.73
CA PRO A 46 15.31 -3.72 -8.39
C PRO A 46 13.84 -3.37 -8.06
N ALA A 47 12.91 -4.29 -8.32
CA ALA A 47 11.51 -4.13 -7.93
C ALA A 47 11.40 -3.93 -6.41
N LEU A 48 10.59 -2.96 -5.96
CA LEU A 48 10.40 -2.72 -4.53
C LEU A 48 9.42 -3.73 -3.96
N VAL A 49 9.85 -4.52 -2.99
CA VAL A 49 8.98 -5.46 -2.27
C VAL A 49 8.24 -4.72 -1.17
N PHE A 50 6.97 -5.03 -0.99
CA PHE A 50 6.20 -4.60 0.18
C PHE A 50 6.59 -5.52 1.35
N ALA A 51 7.37 -4.98 2.28
CA ALA A 51 7.73 -5.65 3.53
C ALA A 51 6.59 -5.49 4.54
N VAL A 52 5.42 -6.05 4.20
CA VAL A 52 4.17 -5.89 4.93
C VAL A 52 3.48 -7.24 5.03
N THR A 53 3.14 -7.63 6.25
CA THR A 53 2.41 -8.86 6.57
C THR A 53 0.90 -8.70 6.43
N GLU A 54 0.18 -9.81 6.34
CA GLU A 54 -1.29 -9.81 6.33
C GLU A 54 -1.89 -9.13 7.57
N SER A 55 -1.31 -9.34 8.76
CA SER A 55 -1.74 -8.66 9.98
C SER A 55 -1.55 -7.16 9.91
N GLU A 56 -0.42 -6.69 9.36
CA GLU A 56 -0.15 -5.25 9.22
C GLU A 56 -1.12 -4.59 8.23
N TRP A 57 -1.51 -5.29 7.17
CA TRP A 57 -2.56 -4.82 6.26
C TRP A 57 -3.90 -4.65 6.98
N CYS A 58 -4.33 -5.65 7.75
CA CYS A 58 -5.57 -5.58 8.52
C CYS A 58 -5.52 -4.46 9.57
N ASP A 59 -4.43 -4.32 10.31
CA ASP A 59 -4.27 -3.28 11.32
C ASP A 59 -4.23 -1.89 10.70
N TYR A 60 -3.63 -1.75 9.51
CA TYR A 60 -3.64 -0.51 8.77
C TYR A 60 -5.02 -0.14 8.26
N TYR A 61 -5.77 -1.12 7.73
CA TYR A 61 -7.17 -0.91 7.35
C TYR A 61 -7.99 -0.38 8.53
N ARG A 62 -7.86 -0.99 9.72
CA ARG A 62 -8.57 -0.53 10.92
C ARG A 62 -8.18 0.89 11.33
N ARG A 63 -6.88 1.23 11.26
CA ARG A 63 -6.39 2.59 11.54
C ARG A 63 -7.02 3.62 10.60
N LEU A 64 -7.01 3.38 9.29
CA LEU A 64 -7.63 4.29 8.31
C LEU A 64 -9.15 4.38 8.50
N SER A 65 -9.77 3.24 8.78
CA SER A 65 -11.22 3.12 9.00
C SER A 65 -11.72 3.80 10.26
N ALA A 66 -10.86 4.02 11.27
CA ALA A 66 -11.25 4.69 12.51
C ALA A 66 -11.72 6.14 12.30
N ASN A 67 -11.33 6.76 11.18
CA ASN A 67 -11.76 8.10 10.81
C ASN A 67 -13.01 8.12 9.91
N ALA A 68 -13.45 6.95 9.41
CA ALA A 68 -14.63 6.83 8.57
C ALA A 68 -15.91 7.08 9.40
N GLY A 69 -16.83 7.87 8.86
CA GLY A 69 -18.08 8.23 9.55
C GLY A 69 -17.95 9.24 10.69
N GLY A 70 -16.79 9.92 10.81
CA GLY A 70 -16.64 11.09 11.68
C GLY A 70 -17.47 12.30 11.20
N PRO A 71 -17.64 13.36 12.02
CA PRO A 71 -18.40 14.54 11.62
C PRO A 71 -17.84 15.17 10.34
N GLY A 72 -18.58 15.07 9.23
CA GLY A 72 -18.17 15.58 7.92
C GLY A 72 -17.67 14.53 6.92
N TRP A 73 -17.53 13.26 7.34
CA TRP A 73 -17.18 12.14 6.47
C TRP A 73 -18.42 11.26 6.25
N THR A 74 -18.80 11.07 4.98
CA THR A 74 -19.94 10.22 4.58
C THR A 74 -19.50 8.85 4.06
N GLU A 75 -18.19 8.68 3.91
CA GLU A 75 -17.54 7.52 3.36
C GLU A 75 -17.58 6.34 4.34
N THR A 76 -17.81 5.15 3.79
CA THR A 76 -17.63 3.90 4.53
C THR A 76 -16.14 3.65 4.79
N PRO A 77 -15.79 2.83 5.80
CA PRO A 77 -14.42 2.33 6.00
C PRO A 77 -13.71 1.88 4.71
N TRP A 78 -14.41 1.13 3.86
CA TRP A 78 -13.89 0.67 2.58
C TRP A 78 -13.65 1.81 1.59
N GLN A 79 -14.53 2.80 1.53
CA GLN A 79 -14.35 3.97 0.67
C GLN A 79 -13.16 4.82 1.13
N VAL A 80 -12.98 5.02 2.43
CA VAL A 80 -11.80 5.70 2.99
C VAL A 80 -10.52 4.94 2.66
N TRP A 81 -10.52 3.61 2.84
CA TRP A 81 -9.42 2.75 2.46
C TRP A 81 -9.03 2.91 0.99
N MET A 82 -9.99 2.75 0.07
CA MET A 82 -9.73 2.85 -1.37
C MET A 82 -9.24 4.24 -1.79
N LEU A 83 -9.83 5.30 -1.22
CA LEU A 83 -9.45 6.68 -1.50
C LEU A 83 -8.00 6.95 -1.08
N LEU A 84 -7.65 6.59 0.16
CA LEU A 84 -6.33 6.85 0.71
C LEU A 84 -5.25 5.91 0.15
N MET A 85 -5.61 4.68 -0.22
CA MET A 85 -4.63 3.72 -0.75
C MET A 85 -3.97 4.23 -2.03
N SER A 86 -4.71 4.88 -2.92
CA SER A 86 -4.11 5.49 -4.12
C SER A 86 -3.09 6.56 -3.74
N THR A 87 -3.45 7.47 -2.84
CA THR A 87 -2.54 8.53 -2.37
C THR A 87 -1.28 7.96 -1.73
N HIS A 88 -1.43 6.97 -0.84
CA HIS A 88 -0.29 6.36 -0.17
C HIS A 88 0.62 5.60 -1.13
N LEU A 89 0.07 4.98 -2.18
CA LEU A 89 0.88 4.37 -3.24
C LEU A 89 1.67 5.42 -4.02
N ASP A 90 1.05 6.54 -4.39
CA ASP A 90 1.72 7.63 -5.10
C ASP A 90 2.87 8.22 -4.26
N GLU A 91 2.65 8.41 -2.95
CA GLU A 91 3.67 8.86 -2.01
C GLU A 91 4.84 7.87 -1.93
N ALA A 92 4.57 6.58 -1.73
CA ALA A 92 5.60 5.55 -1.70
C ALA A 92 6.39 5.47 -3.02
N VAL A 93 5.72 5.60 -4.17
CA VAL A 93 6.38 5.61 -5.48
C VAL A 93 7.26 6.84 -5.66
N TYR A 94 6.77 8.01 -5.26
CA TYR A 94 7.55 9.26 -5.30
C TYR A 94 8.80 9.17 -4.43
N GLU A 95 8.69 8.61 -3.22
CA GLU A 95 9.82 8.37 -2.33
C GLU A 95 10.79 7.33 -2.87
N ALA A 96 10.28 6.24 -3.45
CA ALA A 96 11.11 5.20 -4.05
C ALA A 96 12.04 5.75 -5.14
N GLY A 97 11.53 6.68 -5.97
CA GLY A 97 12.33 7.39 -6.96
C GLY A 97 13.48 8.23 -6.38
N ARG A 98 13.48 8.48 -5.06
CA ARG A 98 14.50 9.26 -4.35
C ARG A 98 15.49 8.40 -3.56
N LEU A 99 15.26 7.09 -3.40
CA LEU A 99 16.10 6.21 -2.57
C LEU A 99 17.51 5.97 -3.14
N GLY A 100 17.72 6.18 -4.44
CA GLY A 100 19.04 6.05 -5.08
C GLY A 100 19.65 4.65 -5.02
N GLY A 101 18.87 3.62 -4.68
CA GLY A 101 19.32 2.23 -4.49
C GLY A 101 18.19 1.29 -4.04
N PRO A 102 18.49 0.04 -3.66
CA PRO A 102 17.51 -0.95 -3.23
C PRO A 102 16.67 -0.47 -2.03
N GLY A 103 15.39 -0.80 -2.06
CA GLY A 103 14.44 -0.40 -1.02
C GLY A 103 13.24 -1.33 -0.92
N VAL A 104 12.47 -1.14 0.14
CA VAL A 104 11.19 -1.81 0.39
C VAL A 104 10.11 -0.79 0.68
N ILE A 105 8.86 -1.18 0.47
CA ILE A 105 7.68 -0.41 0.89
C ILE A 105 7.20 -0.99 2.21
N VAL A 106 7.03 -0.14 3.22
CA VAL A 106 6.51 -0.50 4.55
C VAL A 106 5.26 0.31 4.85
N ILE A 107 4.45 -0.14 5.81
CA ILE A 107 3.41 0.69 6.40
C ILE A 107 4.02 1.51 7.53
N HIS A 108 3.99 2.83 7.41
CA HIS A 108 4.41 3.75 8.45
C HIS A 108 3.19 4.27 9.25
N GLU A 109 3.38 5.30 10.09
CA GLU A 109 2.34 5.89 10.93
C GLU A 109 1.16 6.42 10.11
N THR A 110 1.45 7.08 8.98
CA THR A 110 0.46 7.85 8.20
C THR A 110 0.20 7.32 6.80
N GLY A 111 0.94 6.31 6.34
CA GLY A 111 1.01 6.00 4.92
C GLY A 111 1.81 4.76 4.59
N LEU A 112 1.93 4.49 3.29
CA LEU A 112 2.97 3.62 2.75
C LEU A 112 4.21 4.47 2.54
N GLN A 113 5.37 3.93 2.91
CA GLN A 113 6.63 4.64 2.80
C GLN A 113 7.67 3.76 2.11
N ALA A 114 8.43 4.33 1.18
CA ALA A 114 9.58 3.64 0.60
C ALA A 114 10.82 3.93 1.45
N VAL A 115 11.48 2.89 1.93
CA VAL A 115 12.68 2.98 2.76
C VAL A 115 13.81 2.18 2.14
N SER A 116 15.06 2.66 2.29
CA SER A 116 16.23 1.88 1.89
C SER A 116 16.30 0.59 2.71
N GLU A 117 16.70 -0.53 2.10
CA GLU A 117 16.81 -1.82 2.81
C GLU A 117 17.77 -1.74 4.01
N ALA A 118 18.80 -0.88 3.96
CA ALA A 118 19.72 -0.64 5.07
C ALA A 118 19.07 0.07 6.28
N GLY A 119 17.90 0.69 6.11
CA GLY A 119 17.15 1.39 7.15
C GLY A 119 15.89 0.65 7.63
N ALA A 120 15.53 -0.48 7.01
CA ALA A 120 14.33 -1.24 7.32
C ALA A 120 14.44 -2.13 8.58
N GLY A 121 15.54 -2.01 9.34
CA GLY A 121 15.78 -2.76 10.57
C GLY A 121 16.21 -1.84 11.72
N GLN A 122 15.24 -1.20 12.38
CA GLN A 122 15.34 -0.72 13.77
C GLN A 122 13.99 -0.90 14.46
#